data_AF-A0A2I0X4W2-F1
#
_entry.id   AF-A0A2I0X4W2-F1
#
_cell.length_a   1.000
_cell.length_b   1.000
_cell.length_c   1.000
_cell.angle_alpha   90.00
_cell.angle_beta   90.00
_cell.angle_gamma   90.00
#
_symmetry.space_group_name_H-M   'P 1'
#
loop_
_entity.id
_entity.type
_entity.pdbx_description
1 polymer ?
#
loop_
_entity_poly.entity_id
_entity_poly.type
_entity_poly.pdbx_seq_one_letter_code
_entity_poly.pdbx_strand_id
1 'polypeptide(L)'
;MSHGIIDSLGLEENSLIVGSRFEDSFNSKQVICSNATILNFDINIKASDKSRVIATCSYHGCPWRIRALLCSDGYSFEVKKLNPTHLCHGVNIIGNK
;
A
#
# COMPACT_ATOMS: atom_id res chain seq x y z
N MET A 1 -25.35 4.57 19.77
CA MET A 1 -25.13 3.38 18.91
C MET A 1 -23.66 3.38 18.54
N SER A 2 -22.97 2.34 18.98
CA SER A 2 -21.53 2.24 19.16
C SER A 2 -20.77 2.42 17.85
N HIS A 3 -19.94 3.47 17.77
CA HIS A 3 -18.79 3.49 16.87
C HIS A 3 -17.70 2.62 17.51
N GLY A 4 -17.33 1.53 16.86
CA GLY A 4 -16.19 0.73 17.31
C GLY A 4 -16.30 -0.71 16.84
N ILE A 5 -15.68 -0.98 15.69
CA ILE A 5 -14.62 -2.00 15.56
C ILE A 5 -13.66 -1.42 14.51
N ILE A 6 -12.48 -0.97 14.97
CA ILE A 6 -11.33 -0.79 14.10
C ILE A 6 -10.99 -2.19 13.61
N ASP A 7 -11.10 -2.39 12.30
CA ASP A 7 -10.79 -3.61 11.54
C ASP A 7 -9.39 -4.12 11.92
N SER A 8 -9.37 -4.90 13.01
CA SER A 8 -8.21 -5.54 13.58
C SER A 8 -8.44 -7.01 13.28
N LEU A 9 -7.76 -7.51 12.25
CA LEU A 9 -7.50 -8.92 11.86
C LEU A 9 -7.73 -9.13 10.35
N GLY A 10 -6.79 -8.64 9.54
CA GLY A 10 -6.71 -8.99 8.11
C GLY A 10 -5.37 -8.66 7.44
N LEU A 11 -4.33 -8.30 8.22
CA LEU A 11 -3.05 -7.78 7.69
C LEU A 11 -1.94 -8.82 7.57
N GLU A 12 -2.24 -10.11 7.74
CA GLU A 12 -1.22 -11.16 7.72
C GLU A 12 -1.05 -11.86 6.36
N GLU A 13 -1.96 -11.68 5.39
CA GLU A 13 -1.87 -12.34 4.08
C GLU A 13 -1.74 -11.40 2.87
N ASN A 14 -1.67 -10.10 3.07
CA ASN A 14 -1.55 -9.14 1.96
C ASN A 14 -0.21 -8.39 2.00
N SER A 15 0.88 -9.15 2.00
CA SER A 15 2.21 -8.56 1.77
C SER A 15 2.19 -7.85 0.41
N LEU A 16 2.52 -6.55 0.39
CA LEU A 16 2.69 -5.79 -0.86
C LEU A 16 3.92 -6.34 -1.57
N ILE A 17 3.76 -7.35 -2.41
CA ILE A 17 4.81 -7.90 -3.25
C ILE A 17 4.38 -7.82 -4.72
N VAL A 18 5.34 -7.82 -5.63
CA VAL A 18 5.04 -7.93 -7.05
C VAL A 18 4.35 -9.27 -7.30
N GLY A 19 3.20 -9.23 -7.97
CA GLY A 19 2.35 -10.40 -8.20
C GLY A 19 1.19 -10.54 -7.22
N SER A 20 1.12 -9.77 -6.13
CA SER A 20 -0.06 -9.77 -5.24
C SER A 20 -1.29 -9.34 -6.03
N ARG A 21 -2.39 -10.07 -5.85
CA ARG A 21 -3.68 -9.81 -6.48
C ARG A 21 -4.71 -9.41 -5.45
N PHE A 22 -5.53 -8.44 -5.80
CA PHE A 22 -6.61 -7.93 -4.98
C PHE A 22 -7.91 -7.99 -5.77
N GLU A 23 -9.00 -8.32 -5.10
CA GLU A 23 -10.31 -8.45 -5.75
C GLU A 23 -10.92 -7.10 -6.12
N ASP A 24 -10.48 -6.01 -5.49
CA ASP A 24 -10.97 -4.66 -5.77
C ASP A 24 -9.89 -3.57 -5.60
N SER A 25 -10.14 -2.41 -6.22
CA SER A 25 -9.35 -1.19 -6.07
C SER A 25 -9.32 -0.69 -4.61
N PHE A 26 -10.43 -0.83 -3.88
CA PHE A 26 -10.57 -0.49 -2.47
C PHE A 26 -9.63 -1.36 -1.63
N ASN A 27 -9.67 -2.68 -1.83
CA ASN A 27 -8.82 -3.62 -1.11
C ASN A 27 -7.33 -3.34 -1.38
N SER A 28 -6.99 -3.07 -2.65
CA SER A 28 -5.64 -2.65 -3.04
C SER A 28 -5.18 -1.42 -2.27
N LYS A 29 -5.98 -0.34 -2.25
CA LYS A 29 -5.67 0.91 -1.53
C LYS A 29 -5.57 0.69 -0.02
N GLN A 30 -6.48 -0.11 0.54
CA GLN A 30 -6.53 -0.40 1.97
C GLN A 30 -5.24 -1.11 2.39
N VAL A 31 -4.84 -2.18 1.71
CA VAL A 31 -3.58 -2.88 1.99
C VAL A 31 -2.39 -1.93 1.85
N ILE A 32 -2.37 -1.11 0.80
CA ILE A 32 -1.30 -0.13 0.57
C ILE A 32 -1.20 0.87 1.74
N CYS A 33 -2.31 1.45 2.20
CA CYS A 33 -2.34 2.34 3.36
C CYS A 33 -2.00 1.62 4.67
N SER A 34 -2.58 0.46 4.92
CA SER A 34 -2.35 -0.29 6.15
C SER A 34 -0.89 -0.71 6.30
N ASN A 35 -0.25 -1.14 5.22
CA ASN A 35 1.17 -1.44 5.21
C ASN A 35 2.01 -0.19 5.53
N ALA A 36 1.61 0.98 5.01
CA ALA A 36 2.26 2.24 5.34
C ALA A 36 2.11 2.59 6.83
N THR A 37 0.94 2.35 7.43
CA THR A 37 0.73 2.47 8.87
C THR A 37 1.61 1.51 9.67
N ILE A 38 1.69 0.22 9.29
CA ILE A 38 2.51 -0.79 9.96
C ILE A 38 3.99 -0.37 9.95
N LEU A 39 4.49 -0.02 8.78
CA LEU A 39 5.89 0.34 8.56
C LEU A 39 6.18 1.81 8.94
N ASN A 40 5.20 2.52 9.50
CA ASN A 40 5.32 3.89 9.96
C ASN A 40 5.90 4.82 8.89
N PHE A 41 5.29 4.81 7.70
CA PHE A 41 5.58 5.81 6.68
C PHE A 41 4.28 6.33 6.06
N ASP A 42 4.36 7.54 5.51
CA ASP A 42 3.23 8.16 4.84
C ASP A 42 3.31 7.92 3.32
N ILE A 43 2.16 7.65 2.72
CA ILE A 43 2.02 7.42 1.29
C ILE A 43 0.93 8.30 0.68
N ASN A 44 1.09 8.60 -0.60
CA ASN A 44 0.17 9.37 -1.39
C ASN A 44 -0.29 8.54 -2.59
N ILE A 45 -1.60 8.37 -2.73
CA ILE A 45 -2.21 7.77 -3.92
C ILE A 45 -2.15 8.80 -5.05
N LYS A 46 -1.22 8.60 -5.99
CA LYS A 46 -1.05 9.50 -7.14
C LYS A 46 -2.11 9.29 -8.22
N ALA A 47 -2.55 8.05 -8.40
CA ALA A 47 -3.63 7.70 -9.31
C ALA A 47 -4.36 6.47 -8.79
N SER A 48 -5.68 6.47 -8.88
CA SER A 48 -6.52 5.31 -8.58
C SER A 48 -7.70 5.33 -9.54
N ASP A 49 -7.42 4.98 -10.78
CA ASP A 49 -8.43 4.83 -11.83
C ASP A 49 -9.00 3.41 -11.82
N LYS A 50 -10.07 3.17 -12.59
CA LYS A 50 -10.67 1.83 -12.75
C LYS A 50 -9.70 0.76 -13.29
N SER A 51 -8.59 1.16 -13.90
CA SER A 51 -7.62 0.24 -14.52
C SER A 51 -6.24 0.24 -13.84
N ARG A 52 -5.95 1.19 -12.94
CA ARG A 52 -4.60 1.32 -12.36
C ARG A 52 -4.62 2.04 -11.03
N VAL A 53 -3.80 1.56 -10.10
CA VAL A 53 -3.53 2.22 -8.82
C VAL A 53 -2.03 2.49 -8.73
N ILE A 54 -1.67 3.72 -8.43
CA ILE A 54 -0.29 4.18 -8.27
C ILE A 54 -0.21 4.88 -6.92
N ALA A 55 0.66 4.38 -6.05
CA ALA A 55 0.99 5.04 -4.79
C ALA A 55 2.49 5.31 -4.73
N THR A 56 2.84 6.44 -4.14
CA THR A 56 4.21 6.87 -3.89
C THR A 56 4.35 7.25 -2.44
N CYS A 57 5.56 7.21 -1.90
CA CYS A 57 5.78 7.72 -0.55
C CYS A 57 5.61 9.25 -0.56
N SER A 58 5.03 9.80 0.50
CA SER A 58 4.84 11.26 0.63
C SER A 58 6.15 12.00 0.93
N TYR A 59 7.19 11.28 1.38
CA TYR A 59 8.50 11.87 1.63
C TYR A 59 9.18 12.30 0.33
N HIS A 60 9.60 13.57 0.27
CA HIS A 60 10.24 14.15 -0.91
C HIS A 60 11.56 13.43 -1.23
N GLY A 61 11.72 12.97 -2.47
CA GLY A 61 12.90 12.23 -2.91
C GLY A 61 12.89 10.73 -2.57
N CYS A 62 11.83 10.20 -1.96
CA CYS A 62 11.73 8.76 -1.72
C CYS A 62 11.44 7.99 -3.02
N PRO A 63 12.24 6.95 -3.36
CA PRO A 63 12.06 6.16 -4.58
C PRO A 63 10.95 5.09 -4.44
N TRP A 64 10.37 4.97 -3.25
CA TRP A 64 9.30 4.02 -2.99
C TRP A 64 8.08 4.36 -3.84
N ARG A 65 7.63 3.34 -4.57
CA ARG A 65 6.49 3.45 -5.48
C ARG A 65 5.93 2.08 -5.76
N ILE A 66 4.61 1.99 -5.73
CA ILE A 66 3.86 0.80 -6.13
C ILE A 66 2.94 1.15 -7.30
N ARG A 67 2.83 0.20 -8.23
CA ARG A 67 1.91 0.25 -9.36
C ARG A 67 1.16 -1.07 -9.43
N ALA A 68 -0.13 -1.00 -9.16
CA ALA A 68 -1.08 -2.06 -9.45
C ALA A 68 -1.85 -1.74 -10.72
N LEU A 69 -2.16 -2.77 -11.51
CA LEU A 69 -2.91 -2.69 -12.75
C LEU A 69 -4.08 -3.66 -12.68
N LEU A 70 -5.20 -3.29 -13.27
CA LEU A 70 -6.32 -4.20 -13.46
C LEU A 70 -5.85 -5.40 -14.29
N CYS A 71 -6.16 -6.59 -13.79
CA CYS A 71 -5.89 -7.85 -14.45
C CYS A 71 -6.79 -7.99 -15.69
N SER A 72 -6.43 -8.90 -16.58
CA SER A 72 -7.21 -9.20 -17.79
C SER A 72 -8.64 -9.69 -17.48
N ASP A 73 -8.88 -10.16 -16.26
CA ASP A 73 -10.21 -10.54 -15.75
C ASP A 73 -11.17 -9.34 -15.61
N GLY A 74 -10.65 -8.11 -15.55
CA GLY A 74 -11.47 -6.90 -15.49
C GLY A 74 -12.06 -6.56 -14.12
N TYR A 75 -11.88 -7.41 -13.11
CA TYR A 75 -12.30 -7.15 -11.73
C TYR A 75 -11.14 -7.13 -10.73
N SER A 76 -10.10 -7.96 -10.90
CA SER A 76 -8.97 -8.02 -9.97
C SER A 76 -7.86 -7.02 -10.31
N PHE A 77 -7.13 -6.52 -9.32
CA PHE A 77 -5.93 -5.71 -9.49
C PHE A 77 -4.68 -6.50 -9.11
N GLU A 78 -3.62 -6.43 -9.90
CA GLU A 78 -2.34 -7.08 -9.63
C GLU A 78 -1.22 -6.05 -9.48
N VAL A 79 -0.36 -6.22 -8.47
CA VAL A 79 0.85 -5.42 -8.31
C VAL A 79 1.85 -5.80 -9.40
N LYS A 80 1.94 -4.98 -10.45
CA LYS A 80 2.88 -5.20 -11.55
C LYS A 80 4.28 -4.69 -11.25
N LYS A 81 4.39 -3.65 -10.41
CA LYS A 81 5.69 -3.06 -10.07
C LYS A 81 5.67 -2.51 -8.66
N LEU A 82 6.70 -2.85 -7.89
CA LEU A 82 6.92 -2.33 -6.55
C LEU A 82 8.40 -2.04 -6.37
N ASN A 83 8.69 -0.83 -5.94
CA ASN A 83 10.01 -0.45 -5.44
C ASN A 83 9.91 -0.43 -3.91
N PRO A 84 10.38 -1.47 -3.20
CA PRO A 84 10.30 -1.51 -1.74
C PRO A 84 11.31 -0.58 -1.04
N THR A 85 12.23 0.02 -1.79
CA THR A 85 13.25 0.94 -1.26
C THR A 85 12.62 2.24 -0.78
N HIS A 86 12.77 2.51 0.51
CA HIS A 86 12.47 3.80 1.11
C HIS A 86 13.74 4.60 1.36
N LEU A 87 13.71 5.91 1.06
CA LEU A 87 14.70 6.89 1.54
C LEU A 87 14.15 7.78 2.65
N CYS A 88 12.85 7.66 2.96
CA CYS A 88 12.40 8.15 4.24
C CYS A 88 13.09 7.30 5.31
N HIS A 89 13.71 7.97 6.28
CA HIS A 89 13.81 7.38 7.60
C HIS A 89 12.37 7.09 7.97
N GLY A 90 11.93 5.84 7.82
CA GLY A 90 10.65 5.42 8.40
C GLY A 90 10.67 5.89 9.84
N VAL A 91 9.51 6.08 10.46
CA VAL A 91 9.49 6.30 11.91
C VAL A 91 9.87 4.99 12.62
N ASN A 92 11.01 4.40 12.27
CA ASN A 92 11.92 3.78 13.21
C ASN A 92 12.27 4.91 14.19
N ILE A 93 11.40 5.05 15.19
CA ILE A 93 11.78 5.43 16.53
C ILE A 93 13.05 4.68 16.90
N ILE A 94 14.17 5.23 16.45
CA ILE A 94 15.41 5.33 17.18
C ILE A 94 15.83 3.98 17.77
N GLY A 95 16.46 3.15 16.93
CA GLY A 95 17.61 2.39 17.40
C GLY A 95 18.71 3.38 17.82
N ASN A 96 18.63 3.87 19.06
CA ASN A 96 19.62 4.68 19.79
C ASN A 96 19.03 4.83 21.21
N LYS A 97 19.62 4.42 22.32
CA LYS A 97 20.93 3.89 22.69
C LYS A 97 20.75 3.29 24.10
#